data_AF-A0A948G669-F1
#
_entry.id   AF-A0A948G669-F1
#
_cell.length_a   1.000
_cell.length_b   1.000
_cell.length_c   1.000
_cell.angle_alpha   90.00
_cell.angle_beta   90.00
_cell.angle_gamma   90.00
#
_symmetry.space_group_name_H-M   'P 1'
#
loop_
_entity.id
_entity.type
_entity.pdbx_description
1 polymer ?
#
loop_
_entity_poly.entity_id
_entity_poly.type
_entity_poly.pdbx_seq_one_letter_code
_entity_poly.pdbx_strand_id
1 'polypeptide(L)' 'MRKYQQLSIMEREAIQLGLWEGKSIRMIATELGRAASTISRELTRNYPAQRPSSGP' A
#
# COMPACT_ATOMS: atom_id res chain seq x y z
N MET A 1 -13.77 -17.85 1.78
CA MET A 1 -13.61 -16.41 1.48
C MET A 1 -12.70 -15.78 2.53
N ARG A 2 -11.49 -15.30 2.17
CA ARG A 2 -10.68 -14.49 3.10
C ARG A 2 -11.32 -13.11 3.21
N LYS A 3 -11.91 -12.79 4.36
CA LYS A 3 -12.45 -11.46 4.64
C LYS A 3 -11.32 -10.43 4.54
N TYR A 4 -11.54 -9.37 3.78
CA TYR A 4 -10.66 -8.22 3.75
C TYR A 4 -10.58 -7.64 5.16
N GLN A 5 -9.44 -7.77 5.82
CA GLN A 5 -9.16 -6.99 7.02
C GLN A 5 -8.70 -5.61 6.55
N GLN A 6 -9.53 -4.60 6.83
CA GLN A 6 -9.20 -3.21 6.61
C GLN A 6 -7.90 -2.89 7.35
N LEU A 7 -7.00 -2.13 6.70
CA LEU A 7 -5.83 -1.60 7.37
C LEU A 7 -6.29 -0.56 8.39
N SER A 8 -5.80 -0.71 9.62
CA SER A 8 -5.96 0.29 10.68
C SER A 8 -5.24 1.58 10.31
N ILE A 9 -5.55 2.66 11.04
CA ILE A 9 -4.86 3.95 10.89
C ILE A 9 -3.34 3.77 11.10
N MET A 10 -2.94 3.07 12.17
CA MET A 10 -1.52 2.81 12.46
C MET A 10 -0.82 2.05 11.33
N GLU A 11 -1.47 1.06 10.74
CA GLU A 11 -0.89 0.33 9.60
C GLU A 11 -0.75 1.23 8.36
N ARG A 12 -1.71 2.11 8.11
CA ARG A 12 -1.62 3.08 7.01
C ARG A 12 -0.50 4.11 7.23
N GLU A 13 -0.33 4.59 8.45
CA GLU A 13 0.77 5.49 8.82
C GLU A 13 2.13 4.80 8.67
N ALA A 14 2.26 3.56 9.13
CA ALA A 14 3.49 2.78 8.96
C ALA A 14 3.81 2.52 7.48
N ILE A 15 2.79 2.29 6.64
CA ILE A 15 2.96 2.20 5.18
C ILE A 15 3.46 3.52 4.61
N GLN A 16 2.86 4.64 4.98
CA GLN A 16 3.28 5.97 4.51
C GLN A 16 4.72 6.28 4.90
N LEU A 17 5.07 6.06 6.17
CA LEU A 17 6.43 6.28 6.69
C LEU A 17 7.44 5.40 5.96
N GLY A 18 7.14 4.11 5.81
CA GLY A 18 8.04 3.19 5.10
C GLY A 18 8.24 3.58 3.64
N LEU A 19 7.20 4.05 2.95
CA LEU A 19 7.33 4.55 1.58
C LEU A 19 8.20 5.81 1.52
N TRP A 20 8.06 6.74 2.48
CA TRP A 20 8.89 7.94 2.57
C TRP A 20 10.36 7.61 2.86
N GLU A 21 10.62 6.60 3.68
CA GLU A 21 11.96 6.05 3.92
C GLU A 21 12.55 5.26 2.73
N GLY A 22 11.79 5.09 1.63
CA GLY A 22 12.21 4.35 0.45
C GLY A 22 12.14 2.83 0.60
N LYS A 23 11.43 2.32 1.62
CA LYS A 23 11.21 0.89 1.81
C LYS A 23 10.35 0.31 0.69
N SER A 24 10.67 -0.91 0.26
CA SER A 24 9.81 -1.64 -0.67
C SER A 24 8.50 -2.06 -0.01
N ILE A 25 7.41 -2.16 -0.79
CA ILE A 25 6.12 -2.67 -0.32
C ILE A 25 6.26 -4.04 0.36
N ARG A 26 7.14 -4.91 -0.15
CA ARG A 26 7.37 -6.23 0.45
C ARG A 26 7.99 -6.13 1.85
N MET A 27 8.93 -5.21 2.04
CA MET A 27 9.57 -5.01 3.35
C MET A 27 8.55 -4.50 4.37
N ILE A 28 7.79 -3.47 4.00
CA ILE A 28 6.71 -2.91 4.83
C ILE A 28 5.66 -4.00 5.16
N ALA A 29 5.30 -4.83 4.19
CA ALA A 29 4.34 -5.92 4.40
C ALA A 29 4.85 -6.96 5.41
N THR A 30 6.13 -7.33 5.32
CA THR A 30 6.77 -8.22 6.28
C THR A 30 6.80 -7.60 7.68
N GLU A 31 7.18 -6.32 7.81
CA GLU A 31 7.20 -5.60 9.09
C GLU A 31 5.81 -5.55 9.76
N LEU A 32 4.74 -5.38 8.98
CA LEU A 32 3.36 -5.31 9.48
C LEU A 32 2.67 -6.68 9.61
N GLY A 33 3.33 -7.78 9.22
CA GLY A 33 2.69 -9.11 9.17
C GLY A 33 1.51 -9.17 8.19
N ARG A 34 1.55 -8.35 7.13
CA ARG A 34 0.49 -8.25 6.11
C ARG A 34 0.95 -8.84 4.78
N ALA A 35 -0.02 -9.22 3.96
CA ALA A 35 0.26 -9.58 2.57
C ALA A 35 0.59 -8.31 1.77
N ALA A 36 1.66 -8.35 0.98
CA ALA A 36 2.03 -7.24 0.09
C ALA A 36 0.88 -6.86 -0.88
N SER A 37 0.03 -7.81 -1.28
CA SER A 37 -1.14 -7.56 -2.13
C SER A 37 -2.28 -6.83 -1.43
N THR A 38 -2.32 -6.81 -0.09
CA THR A 38 -3.24 -5.97 0.68
C THR A 38 -2.79 -4.52 0.61
N ILE A 39 -1.51 -4.27 0.87
CA ILE A 39 -0.91 -2.94 0.85
C ILE A 39 -0.98 -2.35 -0.57
N SER A 40 -0.62 -3.11 -1.60
CA SER A 40 -0.69 -2.67 -2.99
C SER A 40 -2.12 -2.30 -3.42
N ARG A 41 -3.13 -3.07 -2.99
CA ARG A 41 -4.54 -2.74 -3.26
C ARG A 41 -4.98 -1.46 -2.58
N GLU A 42 -4.58 -1.25 -1.32
CA GLU A 42 -4.86 -0.01 -0.60
C GLU A 42 -4.21 1.19 -1.29
N LEU A 43 -2.94 1.08 -1.69
CA LEU A 43 -2.21 2.13 -2.41
C LEU A 43 -2.87 2.43 -3.76
N THR A 44 -3.27 1.41 -4.52
CA THR A 44 -3.96 1.61 -5.80
C THR A 44 -5.32 2.30 -5.62
N ARG A 45 -6.02 2.00 -4.51
CA ARG A 45 -7.32 2.61 -4.19
C ARG A 45 -7.19 4.08 -3.81
N ASN A 46 -6.20 4.41 -2.98
CA ASN A 46 -6.05 5.75 -2.40
C ASN A 46 -5.14 6.68 -3.23
N TYR A 47 -4.23 6.10 -4.00
CA TYR A 47 -3.30 6.76 -4.91
C TYR A 47 -3.31 6.03 -6.25
N PRO A 48 -4.42 6.05 -6.98
CA PRO A 48 -4.41 5.54 -8.34
C PRO A 48 -3.28 6.27 -9.08
N ALA A 49 -2.37 5.50 -9.67
CA ALA A 49 -1.32 6.05 -10.52
C ALA A 49 -2.01 7.06 -11.44
N GLN A 50 -1.62 8.33 -11.34
CA GLN A 50 -2.11 9.37 -12.25
C GLN A 50 -2.06 8.74 -13.63
N ARG A 51 -3.22 8.60 -14.29
CA ARG A 51 -3.26 8.11 -15.67
C ARG A 51 -2.15 8.89 -16.37
N PRO A 52 -1.10 8.26 -16.93
CA PRO A 52 -0.27 8.99 -17.85
C PRO A 52 -1.27 9.50 -18.88
N SER A 53 -1.40 10.83 -18.94
CA SER A 53 -2.17 11.50 -19.97
C SER A 53 -1.76 10.83 -21.26
N SER A 54 -2.66 9.98 -21.77
CA SER A 54 -2.47 9.31 -23.05
C SER A 54 -2.68 10.43 -24.07
N GLY A 55 -1.63 11.21 -24.30
CA GLY A 55 -1.42 11.88 -25.58
C GLY A 55 -0.91 10.83 -26.56
N PRO A 56 -1.20 10.96 -27.86
CA PRO A 56 -1.19 12.20 -28.64
C PRO A 56 -2.51 12.97 -28.69
#